data_AF-X1L3S0-F1
#
_entry.id   AF-X1L3S0-F1
#
_cell.length_a   1.000
_cell.length_b   1.000
_cell.length_c   1.000
_cell.angle_alpha   90.00
_cell.angle_beta   90.00
_cell.angle_gamma   90.00
#
_symmetry.space_group_name_H-M   'P 1'
#
loop_
_entity.id
_entity.type
_entity.pdbx_description
1 polymer ?
#
loop_
_entity_poly.entity_id
_entity_poly.type
_entity_poly.pdbx_seq_one_letter_code
_entity_poly.pdbx_strand_id
1 'polypeptide(L)'
;MGKSTSRIGRLLTSYLKEKTLFSQVEFVPPGFINFSISSTYFNEVLKKIVTQKGEFTRFSYGKGKRIQVEFVSANPTGPLHVGHGRAVAFGDSLAYILSKIGYEVEREYYVNDVGGQIERLSRSVWARLQQLEGEEISFPEDGYQGEYLIDIAKEARIKMGDALSEAGKTKPQMICLLGEFTVKEILRQIKTDLDQFGVRFDRWFFESSLDKEIPRVI
;
A
#
# COMPACT_ATOMS: atom_id res chain seq x y z
N MET A 1 -19.28 24.77 46.15
CA MET A 1 -19.96 25.26 44.93
C MET A 1 -18.92 25.51 43.85
N GLY A 2 -19.11 24.98 42.64
CA GLY A 2 -18.23 25.27 41.50
C GLY A 2 -18.27 26.75 41.13
N LYS A 3 -17.17 27.30 40.60
CA LYS A 3 -17.16 28.67 40.08
C LYS A 3 -18.18 28.77 38.94
N SER A 4 -18.96 29.86 38.89
CA SER A 4 -19.89 30.13 37.79
C SER A 4 -19.15 30.10 36.44
N THR A 5 -19.72 29.43 35.43
CA THR A 5 -19.19 29.35 34.07
C THR A 5 -18.88 30.73 33.50
N SER A 6 -19.73 31.72 33.77
CA SER A 6 -19.51 33.11 33.33
C SER A 6 -18.31 33.78 34.02
N ARG A 7 -18.00 33.39 35.26
CA ARG A 7 -16.80 33.88 35.97
C ARG A 7 -15.53 33.25 35.39
N ILE A 8 -15.55 31.94 35.13
CA ILE A 8 -14.43 31.23 34.49
C ILE A 8 -14.21 31.76 33.07
N GLY A 9 -15.27 31.87 32.28
CA GLY A 9 -15.20 32.34 30.90
C GLY A 9 -14.62 33.74 30.78
N ARG A 10 -15.10 34.70 31.59
CA ARG A 10 -14.52 36.05 31.63
C ARG A 10 -13.04 36.05 32.02
N LEU A 11 -12.64 35.23 33.00
CA LEU A 11 -11.24 35.13 33.42
C LEU A 11 -10.35 34.63 32.27
N LEU A 12 -10.76 33.56 31.60
CA LEU A 12 -10.04 32.99 30.45
C LEU A 12 -9.98 33.98 29.29
N THR A 13 -11.08 34.67 28.98
CA THR A 13 -11.10 35.70 27.94
C THR A 13 -10.12 36.82 28.24
N SER A 14 -10.05 37.33 29.47
CA SER A 14 -9.05 38.34 29.84
C SER A 14 -7.62 37.85 29.64
N TYR A 15 -7.30 36.62 30.06
CA TYR A 15 -5.96 36.05 29.87
C TYR A 15 -5.60 35.87 28.39
N LEU A 16 -6.55 35.43 27.57
CA LEU A 16 -6.32 35.20 26.13
C LEU A 16 -6.19 36.52 25.36
N LYS A 17 -6.88 37.60 25.76
CA LYS A 17 -6.74 38.94 25.14
C LYS A 17 -5.33 39.51 25.23
N GLU A 18 -4.53 39.10 26.21
CA GLU A 18 -3.14 39.53 26.37
C GLU A 18 -2.18 38.82 25.39
N LYS A 19 -2.65 37.79 24.66
CA LYS A 19 -1.82 37.06 23.69
C LYS A 19 -1.86 37.73 22.32
N THR A 20 -0.69 37.95 21.73
CA THR A 20 -0.53 38.48 20.36
C THR A 20 -1.09 37.56 19.27
N LEU A 21 -1.37 36.30 19.61
CA LEU A 21 -1.99 35.31 18.73
C LEU A 21 -3.40 35.73 18.27
N PHE A 22 -4.14 36.49 19.09
CA PHE A 22 -5.54 36.80 18.82
C PHE A 22 -5.75 38.30 18.55
N SER A 23 -6.57 38.64 17.55
CA SER A 23 -7.05 40.01 17.32
C SER A 23 -8.31 40.32 18.12
N GLN A 24 -9.11 39.30 18.43
CA GLN A 24 -10.32 39.41 19.22
C GLN A 24 -10.49 38.15 20.06
N VAL A 25 -10.94 38.33 21.30
CA VAL A 25 -11.40 37.24 22.16
C VAL A 25 -12.65 37.71 22.90
N GLU A 26 -13.70 36.91 22.86
CA GLU A 26 -15.00 37.26 23.40
C GLU A 26 -15.61 36.08 24.16
N PHE A 27 -16.10 36.35 25.37
CA PHE A 27 -16.93 35.39 26.09
C PHE A 27 -18.37 35.52 25.63
N VAL A 28 -18.94 34.44 25.12
CA VAL A 28 -20.33 34.36 24.69
C VAL A 28 -21.10 33.50 25.69
N PRO A 29 -22.08 34.08 26.43
CA PRO A 29 -22.94 33.31 27.32
C PRO A 29 -23.64 32.16 26.57
N PRO A 30 -23.86 31.00 27.21
CA PRO A 30 -23.61 30.72 28.63
C PRO A 30 -22.19 30.20 28.95
N GLY A 31 -21.32 29.96 27.97
CA GLY A 31 -20.04 29.28 28.23
C GLY A 31 -19.01 29.20 27.11
N PHE A 32 -19.24 29.84 25.96
CA PHE A 32 -18.31 29.78 24.83
C PHE A 32 -17.29 30.91 24.89
N ILE A 33 -16.13 30.68 24.30
CA ILE A 33 -15.13 31.73 24.04
C ILE A 33 -14.82 31.69 22.55
N ASN A 34 -15.24 32.74 21.85
CA ASN A 34 -14.88 32.95 20.46
C ASN A 34 -13.57 33.72 20.40
N PHE A 35 -12.71 33.39 19.45
CA PHE A 35 -11.48 34.13 19.21
C PHE A 35 -11.16 34.19 17.73
N SER A 36 -10.58 35.31 17.33
CA SER A 36 -10.10 35.56 15.97
C SER A 36 -8.58 35.61 16.01
N ILE A 37 -7.92 34.88 15.12
CA ILE A 37 -6.46 34.90 15.00
C ILE A 37 -6.01 36.25 14.42
N SER A 38 -4.91 36.81 14.92
CA SER A 38 -4.39 38.09 14.46
C SER A 38 -3.76 37.99 13.06
N SER A 39 -3.94 39.04 12.24
CA SER A 39 -3.30 39.11 10.91
C SER A 39 -1.77 39.08 11.00
N THR A 40 -1.20 39.62 12.08
CA THR A 40 0.24 39.55 12.36
C THR A 40 0.70 38.10 12.47
N TYR A 41 -0.02 37.26 13.23
CA TYR A 41 0.29 35.85 13.34
C TYR A 41 0.16 35.11 12.00
N PHE A 42 -0.90 35.38 11.22
CA PHE A 42 -1.03 34.81 9.88
C PHE A 42 0.16 35.17 8.97
N ASN A 43 0.58 36.43 8.98
CA ASN A 43 1.75 36.88 8.22
C ASN A 43 3.04 36.18 8.64
N GLU A 44 3.24 35.95 9.94
CA GLU A 44 4.38 35.19 10.45
C GLU A 44 4.34 33.72 10.01
N VAL A 45 3.16 33.09 10.06
CA VAL A 45 2.98 31.71 9.60
C VAL A 45 3.21 31.60 8.10
N LEU A 46 2.69 32.53 7.29
CA LEU A 46 2.94 32.56 5.84
C LEU A 46 4.44 32.73 5.53
N LYS A 47 5.14 33.62 6.25
CA LYS A 47 6.60 33.74 6.14
C LYS A 47 7.29 32.41 6.47
N LYS A 48 6.86 31.69 7.51
CA LYS A 48 7.38 30.36 7.84
C LYS A 48 7.12 29.35 6.73
N ILE A 49 5.91 29.30 6.17
CA ILE A 49 5.58 28.40 5.06
C ILE A 49 6.49 28.66 3.85
N VAL A 50 6.68 29.92 3.47
CA VAL A 50 7.51 30.29 2.31
C VAL A 50 8.99 30.01 2.55
N THR A 51 9.49 30.25 3.77
CA THR A 51 10.91 30.06 4.11
C THR A 51 11.27 28.60 4.37
N GLN A 52 10.42 27.86 5.08
CA GLN A 52 10.65 26.45 5.46
C GLN A 52 10.16 25.46 4.41
N LYS A 53 9.25 25.85 3.51
CA LYS A 53 8.73 25.02 2.40
C LYS A 53 8.26 23.64 2.88
N GLY A 54 8.86 22.57 2.37
CA GLY A 54 8.51 21.19 2.71
C GLY A 54 8.72 20.83 4.18
N GLU A 55 9.59 21.54 4.89
CA GLU A 55 9.88 21.33 6.32
C GLU A 55 8.82 21.94 7.23
N PHE A 56 8.01 22.91 6.76
CA PHE A 56 6.92 23.49 7.55
C PHE A 56 5.90 22.43 8.01
N THR A 57 5.71 21.40 7.18
CA THR A 57 4.78 20.28 7.44
C THR A 57 5.46 19.07 8.04
N ARG A 58 6.72 19.21 8.48
CA ARG A 58 7.47 18.12 9.12
C ARG A 58 7.34 18.23 10.63
N PHE A 59 6.56 17.34 11.21
CA PHE A 59 6.32 17.28 12.64
C PHE A 59 7.11 16.13 13.28
N SER A 60 7.37 16.23 14.58
CA SER A 60 8.13 15.23 15.35
C SER A 60 7.25 14.38 16.29
N TYR A 61 5.96 14.25 15.98
CA TYR A 61 4.99 13.54 16.82
C TYR A 61 5.32 12.05 16.97
N GLY A 62 5.73 11.40 15.88
CA GLY A 62 6.12 9.99 15.86
C GLY A 62 7.42 9.70 16.61
N LYS A 63 8.27 10.71 16.86
CA LYS A 63 9.55 10.59 17.58
C LYS A 63 10.46 9.49 17.03
N GLY A 64 10.46 9.27 15.72
CA GLY A 64 11.27 8.23 15.06
C GLY A 64 10.80 6.80 15.34
N LYS A 65 9.58 6.60 15.87
CA LYS A 65 9.02 5.26 16.00
C LYS A 65 8.87 4.63 14.62
N ARG A 66 9.24 3.36 14.52
CA ARG A 66 9.06 2.55 13.32
C ARG A 66 7.61 2.12 13.17
N ILE A 67 7.08 2.24 11.96
CA ILE A 67 5.76 1.74 11.58
C ILE A 67 5.84 1.09 10.21
N GLN A 68 5.23 -0.08 10.07
CA GLN A 68 5.05 -0.74 8.79
C GLN A 68 3.64 -0.44 8.28
N VAL A 69 3.53 -0.04 7.02
CA VAL A 69 2.26 0.14 6.33
C VAL A 69 2.22 -0.86 5.19
N GLU A 70 1.46 -1.93 5.39
CA GLU A 70 1.18 -2.92 4.35
C GLU A 70 -0.06 -2.49 3.56
N PHE A 71 0.01 -2.48 2.24
CA PHE A 71 -1.11 -2.11 1.38
C PHE A 71 -1.01 -2.69 -0.02
N VAL A 72 -2.14 -2.64 -0.75
CA VAL A 72 -2.38 -3.31 -2.04
C VAL A 72 -2.42 -4.82 -1.89
N SER A 73 -1.30 -5.46 -1.56
CA SER A 73 -1.13 -6.90 -1.28
C SER A 73 -2.02 -7.80 -2.13
N ALA A 74 -2.15 -7.47 -3.43
CA ALA A 74 -2.98 -8.24 -4.34
C ALA A 74 -2.26 -9.55 -4.65
N ASN A 75 -2.99 -10.67 -4.57
CA ASN A 75 -2.44 -11.97 -4.88
C ASN A 75 -1.88 -11.97 -6.31
N PRO A 76 -0.71 -12.59 -6.56
CA PRO A 76 -0.04 -12.61 -7.87
C PRO A 76 -0.71 -13.61 -8.82
N THR A 77 -2.04 -13.54 -8.92
CA THR A 77 -2.87 -14.42 -9.75
C THR A 77 -3.33 -13.73 -11.02
N GLY A 78 -3.16 -12.41 -11.13
CA GLY A 78 -3.42 -11.61 -12.32
C GLY A 78 -2.92 -10.16 -12.17
N PRO A 79 -3.05 -9.35 -13.22
CA PRO A 79 -2.63 -7.94 -13.21
C PRO A 79 -3.51 -7.07 -12.29
N LEU A 80 -3.00 -5.89 -11.91
CA LEU A 80 -3.80 -4.93 -11.17
C LEU A 80 -4.92 -4.36 -12.06
N HIS A 81 -6.14 -4.33 -11.55
CA HIS A 81 -7.25 -3.55 -12.11
C HIS A 81 -7.53 -2.27 -11.32
N VAL A 82 -8.38 -1.39 -11.87
CA VAL A 82 -8.81 -0.10 -11.28
C VAL A 82 -9.24 -0.19 -9.80
N GLY A 83 -9.88 -1.30 -9.40
CA GLY A 83 -10.26 -1.53 -8.00
C GLY A 83 -9.09 -1.49 -7.00
N HIS A 84 -7.88 -1.86 -7.42
CA HIS A 84 -6.69 -1.79 -6.57
C HIS A 84 -6.17 -0.35 -6.41
N GLY A 85 -6.45 0.54 -7.38
CA GLY A 85 -6.00 1.93 -7.34
C GLY A 85 -6.44 2.68 -6.08
N ARG A 86 -7.61 2.34 -5.52
CA ARG A 86 -8.07 2.86 -4.22
C ARG A 86 -7.13 2.47 -3.09
N ALA A 87 -6.74 1.19 -3.03
CA ALA A 87 -5.83 0.69 -1.99
C ALA A 87 -4.43 1.29 -2.14
N VAL A 88 -3.95 1.43 -3.38
CA VAL A 88 -2.67 2.10 -3.70
C VAL A 88 -2.68 3.54 -3.18
N ALA A 89 -3.68 4.34 -3.57
CA ALA A 89 -3.76 5.75 -3.19
C ALA A 89 -3.92 5.94 -1.68
N PHE A 90 -4.76 5.13 -1.03
CA PHE A 90 -4.98 5.22 0.40
C PHE A 90 -3.73 4.84 1.21
N GLY A 91 -3.12 3.69 0.90
CA GLY A 91 -1.96 3.19 1.64
C GLY A 91 -0.75 4.09 1.51
N ASP A 92 -0.45 4.57 0.29
CA ASP A 92 0.68 5.49 0.10
C ASP A 92 0.45 6.86 0.74
N SER A 93 -0.78 7.39 0.68
CA SER A 93 -1.14 8.64 1.37
C SER A 93 -0.96 8.52 2.89
N LEU A 94 -1.40 7.39 3.47
CA LEU A 94 -1.22 7.11 4.89
C LEU A 94 0.26 7.03 5.25
N ALA A 95 1.05 6.28 4.49
CA ALA A 95 2.50 6.16 4.69
C ALA A 95 3.21 7.53 4.58
N TYR A 96 2.80 8.36 3.63
CA TYR A 96 3.32 9.72 3.46
C TYR A 96 3.00 10.62 4.66
N ILE A 97 1.75 10.63 5.13
CA ILE A 97 1.33 11.41 6.30
C ILE A 97 2.08 10.96 7.55
N LEU A 98 2.21 9.65 7.77
CA LEU A 98 2.96 9.09 8.90
C LEU A 98 4.43 9.54 8.87
N SER A 99 5.06 9.52 7.70
CA SER A 99 6.42 10.01 7.53
C SER A 99 6.53 11.52 7.84
N LYS A 100 5.56 12.32 7.36
CA LYS A 100 5.49 13.77 7.64
C LYS A 100 5.31 14.10 9.11
N ILE A 101 4.64 13.26 9.88
CA ILE A 101 4.48 13.47 11.33
C ILE A 101 5.58 12.81 12.17
N GLY A 102 6.64 12.31 11.55
CA GLY A 102 7.89 11.94 12.23
C GLY A 102 8.00 10.47 12.62
N TYR A 103 7.29 9.56 11.93
CA TYR A 103 7.53 8.12 12.00
C TYR A 103 8.57 7.68 10.97
N GLU A 104 9.31 6.62 11.29
CA GLU A 104 10.11 5.86 10.33
C GLU A 104 9.20 4.83 9.67
N VAL A 105 8.79 5.09 8.42
CA VAL A 105 7.76 4.30 7.73
C VAL A 105 8.42 3.32 6.77
N GLU A 106 8.06 2.04 6.87
CA GLU A 106 8.33 1.01 5.85
C GLU A 106 7.04 0.69 5.10
N ARG A 107 7.05 0.86 3.78
CA ARG A 107 5.96 0.42 2.88
C ARG A 107 6.22 -1.02 2.48
N GLU A 108 5.31 -1.92 2.85
CA GLU A 108 5.42 -3.34 2.52
C GLU A 108 4.30 -3.78 1.57
N TYR A 109 4.67 -4.59 0.58
CA TYR A 109 3.73 -5.34 -0.25
C TYR A 109 3.82 -6.82 0.17
N TYR A 110 2.72 -7.38 0.66
CA TYR A 110 2.64 -8.80 0.99
C TYR A 110 2.22 -9.60 -0.26
N VAL A 111 3.08 -10.53 -0.67
CA VAL A 111 2.90 -11.40 -1.82
C VAL A 111 2.48 -12.79 -1.34
N ASN A 112 1.22 -13.14 -1.56
CA ASN A 112 0.73 -14.49 -1.34
C ASN A 112 1.09 -15.40 -2.54
N ASP A 113 2.31 -15.95 -2.53
CA ASP A 113 2.87 -16.79 -3.60
C ASP A 113 2.81 -18.29 -3.29
N VAL A 114 1.95 -18.71 -2.36
CA VAL A 114 1.81 -20.13 -1.97
C VAL A 114 0.37 -20.62 -2.07
N GLY A 115 0.21 -21.95 -2.05
CA GLY A 115 -1.09 -22.60 -1.95
C GLY A 115 -1.81 -22.84 -3.27
N GLY A 116 -3.07 -23.30 -3.17
CA GLY A 116 -3.81 -23.85 -4.31
C GLY A 116 -4.14 -22.85 -5.42
N GLN A 117 -4.13 -21.54 -5.15
CA GLN A 117 -4.32 -20.53 -6.20
C GLN A 117 -3.16 -20.54 -7.20
N ILE A 118 -1.92 -20.66 -6.72
CA ILE A 118 -0.73 -20.71 -7.57
C ILE A 118 -0.71 -22.00 -8.39
N GLU A 119 -1.13 -23.13 -7.80
CA GLU A 119 -1.26 -24.39 -8.54
C GLU A 119 -2.29 -24.30 -9.69
N ARG A 120 -3.48 -23.74 -9.41
CA ARG A 120 -4.51 -23.53 -10.44
C ARG A 120 -4.03 -22.60 -11.54
N LEU A 121 -3.33 -21.53 -11.17
CA LEU A 121 -2.73 -20.59 -12.11
C LEU A 121 -1.70 -21.28 -13.02
N SER A 122 -0.83 -22.10 -12.43
CA SER A 122 0.19 -22.88 -13.15
C SER A 122 -0.43 -23.86 -14.14
N ARG A 123 -1.49 -24.58 -13.73
CA ARG A 123 -2.27 -25.47 -14.61
C ARG A 123 -2.92 -24.71 -15.77
N SER A 124 -3.33 -23.47 -15.53
CA SER A 124 -3.94 -22.61 -16.54
C SER A 124 -2.91 -22.14 -17.58
N VAL A 125 -1.72 -21.73 -17.13
CA VAL A 125 -0.60 -21.37 -18.03
C VAL A 125 -0.11 -22.58 -18.83
N TRP A 126 0.01 -23.74 -18.19
CA TRP A 126 0.33 -25.00 -18.89
C TRP A 126 -0.70 -25.28 -19.99
N ALA A 127 -1.99 -25.10 -19.69
CA ALA A 127 -3.03 -25.31 -20.70
C ALA A 127 -2.89 -24.33 -21.88
N ARG A 128 -2.57 -23.06 -21.62
CA ARG A 128 -2.30 -22.09 -22.70
C ARG A 128 -1.05 -22.44 -23.51
N LEU A 129 -0.01 -22.97 -22.88
CA LEU A 129 1.21 -23.44 -23.56
C LEU A 129 0.89 -24.55 -24.57
N GLN A 130 0.17 -25.60 -24.14
CA GLN A 130 -0.21 -26.69 -25.04
C GLN A 130 -1.08 -26.19 -26.20
N GLN A 131 -2.03 -25.29 -25.94
CA GLN A 131 -2.85 -24.67 -26.99
C GLN A 131 -2.00 -23.88 -28.01
N LEU A 132 -0.94 -23.20 -27.56
CA LEU A 132 0.01 -22.50 -28.44
C LEU A 132 0.89 -23.44 -29.28
N GLU A 133 0.98 -24.72 -28.88
CA GLU A 133 1.68 -25.78 -29.62
C GLU A 133 0.74 -26.53 -30.60
N GLY A 134 -0.55 -26.17 -30.61
CA GLY A 134 -1.55 -26.76 -31.50
C GLY A 134 -2.27 -27.98 -30.91
N GLU A 135 -2.07 -28.29 -29.63
CA GLU A 135 -2.74 -29.40 -28.95
C GLU A 135 -4.20 -29.05 -28.60
N GLU A 136 -5.12 -29.96 -28.88
CA GLU A 136 -6.53 -29.85 -28.46
C GLU A 136 -6.71 -30.39 -27.04
N ILE A 137 -6.47 -29.53 -26.06
CA ILE A 137 -6.69 -29.87 -24.64
C ILE A 137 -7.86 -29.10 -24.03
N SER A 138 -8.57 -29.77 -23.12
CA SER A 138 -9.59 -29.13 -22.28
C SER A 138 -8.93 -28.16 -21.30
N PHE A 139 -9.39 -26.91 -21.28
CA PHE A 139 -8.94 -25.93 -20.29
C PHE A 139 -9.45 -26.33 -18.89
N PRO A 140 -8.65 -26.18 -17.81
CA PRO A 140 -9.09 -26.51 -16.46
C PRO A 140 -10.35 -25.74 -16.05
N GLU A 141 -11.38 -26.44 -15.55
CA GLU A 141 -12.65 -25.82 -15.11
C GLU A 141 -12.44 -24.83 -13.95
N ASP A 142 -11.51 -25.15 -13.04
CA ASP A 142 -11.11 -24.32 -11.90
C ASP A 142 -9.94 -23.37 -12.22
N GLY A 143 -9.55 -23.29 -13.50
CA GLY A 143 -8.43 -22.49 -13.97
C GLY A 143 -8.76 -21.01 -14.10
N TYR A 144 -7.72 -20.18 -14.05
CA TYR A 144 -7.80 -18.77 -14.39
C TYR A 144 -7.94 -18.64 -15.92
N GLN A 145 -8.90 -17.82 -16.40
CA GLN A 145 -9.21 -17.75 -17.82
C GLN A 145 -8.73 -16.48 -18.53
N GLY A 146 -8.09 -15.55 -17.82
CA GLY A 146 -7.72 -14.25 -18.37
C GLY A 146 -6.75 -14.34 -19.55
N GLU A 147 -6.89 -13.40 -20.49
CA GLU A 147 -6.08 -13.33 -21.72
C GLU A 147 -4.60 -13.10 -21.44
N TYR A 148 -4.27 -12.42 -20.33
CA TYR A 148 -2.89 -12.21 -19.87
C TYR A 148 -2.09 -13.53 -19.73
N LEU A 149 -2.77 -14.65 -19.48
CA LEU A 149 -2.13 -15.97 -19.39
C LEU A 149 -1.58 -16.45 -20.74
N ILE A 150 -2.16 -16.02 -21.86
CA ILE A 150 -1.66 -16.34 -23.20
C ILE A 150 -0.30 -15.67 -23.40
N ASP A 151 -0.14 -14.43 -22.97
CA ASP A 151 1.12 -13.71 -23.11
C ASP A 151 2.17 -14.25 -22.15
N ILE A 152 1.80 -14.58 -20.91
CA ILE A 152 2.69 -15.30 -19.98
C ILE A 152 3.12 -16.65 -20.56
N ALA A 153 2.21 -17.40 -21.18
CA ALA A 153 2.55 -18.67 -21.84
C ALA A 153 3.54 -18.48 -23.00
N LYS A 154 3.34 -17.46 -23.85
CA LYS A 154 4.32 -17.12 -24.91
C LYS A 154 5.68 -16.80 -24.31
N GLU A 155 5.73 -16.01 -23.25
CA GLU A 155 6.98 -15.67 -22.57
C GLU A 155 7.64 -16.89 -21.93
N ALA A 156 6.87 -17.77 -21.28
CA ALA A 156 7.36 -19.01 -20.70
C ALA A 156 8.00 -19.90 -21.79
N ARG A 157 7.34 -20.04 -22.94
CA ARG A 157 7.89 -20.80 -24.08
C ARG A 157 9.24 -20.24 -24.55
N ILE A 158 9.36 -18.92 -24.65
CA ILE A 158 10.59 -18.25 -25.09
C ILE A 158 11.71 -18.37 -24.05
N LYS A 159 11.39 -18.14 -22.77
CA LYS A 159 12.38 -18.01 -21.69
C LYS A 159 12.73 -19.35 -21.02
N MET A 160 11.88 -20.37 -21.16
CA MET A 160 11.97 -21.62 -20.42
C MET A 160 11.88 -22.88 -21.29
N GLY A 161 11.85 -22.76 -22.62
CA GLY A 161 11.63 -23.90 -23.53
C GLY A 161 12.48 -25.13 -23.22
N ASP A 162 13.79 -24.95 -23.01
CA ASP A 162 14.70 -26.05 -22.67
C ASP A 162 14.42 -26.65 -21.29
N ALA A 163 14.16 -25.80 -20.29
CA ALA A 163 13.86 -26.21 -18.92
C ALA A 163 12.49 -26.92 -18.82
N LEU A 164 11.50 -26.50 -19.61
CA LEU A 164 10.20 -27.16 -19.70
C LEU A 164 10.30 -28.51 -20.40
N SER A 165 11.11 -28.62 -21.46
CA SER A 165 11.41 -29.89 -22.13
C SER A 165 12.07 -30.89 -21.17
N GLU A 166 13.01 -30.41 -20.32
CA GLU A 166 13.68 -31.25 -19.33
C GLU A 166 12.79 -31.59 -18.11
N ALA A 167 12.01 -30.63 -17.61
CA ALA A 167 11.06 -30.83 -16.50
C ALA A 167 9.83 -31.67 -16.90
N GLY A 168 9.53 -31.76 -18.20
CA GLY A 168 8.48 -32.60 -18.77
C GLY A 168 8.60 -34.10 -18.45
N LYS A 169 9.72 -34.53 -17.84
CA LYS A 169 9.90 -35.88 -17.27
C LYS A 169 8.88 -36.19 -16.16
N THR A 170 8.36 -35.19 -15.42
CA THR A 170 7.21 -35.38 -14.51
C THR A 170 6.28 -34.15 -14.48
N LYS A 171 4.97 -34.39 -14.53
CA LYS A 171 3.94 -33.34 -14.48
C LYS A 171 4.04 -32.40 -13.26
N PRO A 172 4.34 -32.86 -12.03
CA PRO A 172 4.42 -31.97 -10.86
C PRO A 172 5.59 -30.97 -10.92
N GLN A 173 6.77 -31.39 -11.41
CA GLN A 173 7.94 -30.51 -11.50
C GLN A 173 7.71 -29.37 -12.48
N MET A 174 7.13 -29.67 -13.64
CA MET A 174 6.74 -28.68 -14.63
C MET A 174 5.73 -27.66 -14.07
N ILE A 175 4.71 -28.13 -13.34
CA ILE A 175 3.71 -27.24 -12.73
C ILE A 175 4.34 -26.28 -11.71
N CYS A 176 5.25 -26.78 -10.87
CA CYS A 176 5.98 -25.93 -9.91
C CYS A 176 6.80 -24.86 -10.62
N LEU A 177 7.58 -25.26 -11.63
CA LEU A 177 8.44 -24.37 -12.40
C LEU A 177 7.64 -23.28 -13.14
N LEU A 178 6.50 -23.65 -13.73
CA LEU A 178 5.58 -22.70 -14.36
C LEU A 178 4.95 -21.75 -13.34
N GLY A 179 4.64 -22.23 -12.14
CA GLY A 179 4.09 -21.40 -11.06
C GLY A 179 5.05 -20.29 -10.64
N GLU A 180 6.30 -20.65 -10.35
CA GLU A 180 7.36 -19.70 -9.99
C GLU A 180 7.56 -18.64 -11.09
N PHE A 181 7.63 -19.08 -12.35
CA PHE A 181 7.75 -18.17 -13.48
C PHE A 181 6.54 -17.23 -13.61
N THR A 182 5.33 -17.78 -13.48
CA THR A 182 4.09 -17.03 -13.64
C THR A 182 3.94 -15.97 -12.56
N VAL A 183 4.20 -16.33 -11.29
CA VAL A 183 4.20 -15.39 -10.16
C VAL A 183 5.21 -14.28 -10.40
N LYS A 184 6.42 -14.62 -10.83
CA LYS A 184 7.47 -13.63 -11.11
C LYS A 184 7.06 -12.65 -12.21
N GLU A 185 6.43 -13.13 -13.27
CA GLU A 185 6.01 -12.30 -14.41
C GLU A 185 4.84 -11.38 -14.04
N ILE A 186 3.84 -11.89 -13.29
CA ILE A 186 2.74 -11.08 -12.77
C ILE A 186 3.27 -10.02 -11.81
N LEU A 187 4.16 -10.37 -10.88
CA LEU A 187 4.76 -9.41 -9.96
C LEU A 187 5.58 -8.34 -10.68
N ARG A 188 6.24 -8.69 -11.79
CA ARG A 188 6.93 -7.71 -12.64
C ARG A 188 5.96 -6.68 -13.19
N GLN A 189 4.80 -7.13 -13.71
CA GLN A 189 3.75 -6.24 -14.21
C GLN A 189 3.18 -5.36 -13.10
N ILE A 190 2.81 -5.96 -11.96
CA ILE A 190 2.33 -5.22 -10.77
C ILE A 190 3.32 -4.13 -10.35
N LYS A 191 4.62 -4.45 -10.29
CA LYS A 191 5.69 -3.47 -9.97
C LYS A 191 5.74 -2.32 -10.98
N THR A 192 5.62 -2.63 -12.27
CA THR A 192 5.58 -1.61 -13.32
C THR A 192 4.36 -0.72 -13.18
N ASP A 193 3.17 -1.29 -12.95
CA ASP A 193 1.93 -0.53 -12.76
C ASP A 193 2.02 0.41 -11.56
N LEU A 194 2.58 -0.07 -10.44
CA LEU A 194 2.76 0.74 -9.23
C LEU A 194 3.77 1.87 -9.43
N ASP A 195 4.90 1.63 -10.12
CA ASP A 195 5.86 2.69 -10.41
C ASP A 195 5.27 3.75 -11.35
N GLN A 196 4.47 3.34 -12.34
CA GLN A 196 3.72 4.28 -13.19
C GLN A 196 2.66 5.05 -12.41
N PHE A 197 2.05 4.44 -11.38
CA PHE A 197 1.15 5.10 -10.45
C PHE A 197 1.88 6.06 -9.49
N GLY A 198 3.22 6.01 -9.42
CA GLY A 198 4.05 6.84 -8.55
C GLY A 198 4.25 6.28 -7.14
N VAL A 199 3.94 5.00 -6.92
CA VAL A 199 4.08 4.33 -5.63
C VAL A 199 5.24 3.34 -5.66
N ARG A 200 6.07 3.39 -4.62
CA ARG A 200 7.21 2.49 -4.43
C ARG A 200 7.14 1.84 -3.06
N PHE A 201 7.46 0.56 -3.03
CA PHE A 201 7.52 -0.24 -1.81
C PHE A 201 8.96 -0.41 -1.38
N ASP A 202 9.19 -0.33 -0.07
CA ASP A 202 10.49 -0.55 0.56
C ASP A 202 10.76 -2.06 0.68
N ARG A 203 9.71 -2.84 0.92
CA ARG A 203 9.78 -4.29 1.09
C ARG A 203 8.71 -5.04 0.31
N TRP A 204 9.12 -6.13 -0.33
CA TRP A 204 8.24 -7.13 -0.94
C TRP A 204 8.37 -8.40 -0.10
N PHE A 205 7.36 -8.68 0.70
CA PHE A 205 7.34 -9.82 1.61
C PHE A 205 6.66 -11.01 0.93
N PHE A 206 7.32 -12.16 0.84
CA PHE A 206 6.78 -13.34 0.18
C PHE A 206 6.31 -14.35 1.23
N GLU A 207 5.08 -14.86 1.10
CA GLU A 207 4.53 -15.86 2.00
C GLU A 207 5.38 -17.14 2.00
N SER A 208 5.96 -17.51 0.86
CA SER A 208 6.91 -18.62 0.73
C SER A 208 8.16 -18.48 1.61
N SER A 209 8.49 -17.28 2.09
CA SER A 209 9.61 -17.06 3.00
C SER A 209 9.34 -17.48 4.46
N LEU A 210 8.09 -17.84 4.79
CA LEU A 210 7.65 -18.15 6.17
C LEU A 210 7.93 -19.59 6.65
N ASP A 211 8.77 -20.38 5.99
CA ASP A 211 8.79 -21.85 6.14
C ASP A 211 9.17 -22.42 7.54
N LYS A 212 8.51 -23.54 7.90
CA LYS A 212 8.63 -24.48 9.06
C LYS A 212 8.57 -24.03 10.54
N GLU A 213 8.78 -22.77 10.91
CA GLU A 213 8.87 -22.39 12.34
C GLU A 213 7.58 -21.80 12.94
N ILE A 214 6.54 -21.59 12.14
CA ILE A 214 5.27 -21.08 12.65
C ILE A 214 4.43 -22.28 13.10
N PRO A 215 4.24 -22.52 14.41
CA PRO A 215 3.27 -23.51 14.86
C PRO A 215 1.93 -23.16 14.21
N ARG A 216 1.35 -24.13 13.49
CA ARG A 216 -0.01 -23.97 12.98
C ARG A 216 -0.89 -23.65 14.18
N VAL A 217 -1.61 -22.53 14.11
CA VAL A 217 -2.68 -22.24 15.06
C VAL A 217 -3.75 -23.29 14.80
N ILE A 218 -3.70 -24.37 15.59
CA ILE A 218 -4.73 -25.42 15.64
C ILE A 218 -5.92 -24.86 16.44
#